data_AF-A0A7C1P4N3-F1
#
_entry.id   AF-A0A7C1P4N3-F1
#
_cell.length_a   1.000
_cell.length_b   1.000
_cell.length_c   1.000
_cell.angle_alpha   90.00
_cell.angle_beta   90.00
_cell.angle_gamma   90.00
#
_symmetry.space_group_name_H-M   'P 1'
#
loop_
_entity.id
_entity.type
_entity.pdbx_description
1 polymer ?
#
loop_
_entity_poly.entity_id
_entity_poly.type
_entity_poly.pdbx_seq_one_letter_code
_entity_poly.pdbx_strand_id
1 'polypeptide(L)'
;KRGLSSLRAAWLFDELHGKYSGENYDYLRDLFYRKAHFFYLLALDRSQDGQEVLESGLNYGPDLDNNYSYDGFLYISGLLEYKYGPRSDPEKRTRALENGKRIVSRLFGTGKTSKSKPSAILEKAKDLYELMNKELKEQQVGG
;
A
#
# COMPACT_ATOMS: atom_id res chain seq x y z
N LYS A 1 8.35 -10.96 -5.83
CA LYS A 1 9.31 -10.04 -6.52
C LYS A 1 8.66 -9.02 -7.46
N ARG A 2 7.72 -9.39 -8.34
CA ARG A 2 7.07 -8.48 -9.32
C ARG A 2 6.48 -7.19 -8.72
N GLY A 3 5.82 -7.29 -7.56
CA GLY A 3 5.28 -6.12 -6.85
C GLY A 3 6.37 -5.13 -6.44
N LEU A 4 7.40 -5.61 -5.73
CA LEU A 4 8.52 -4.78 -5.27
C LEU A 4 9.26 -4.11 -6.43
N SER A 5 9.53 -4.84 -7.50
CA SER A 5 10.16 -4.27 -8.70
C SER A 5 9.28 -3.18 -9.34
N SER A 6 7.96 -3.39 -9.37
CA SER A 6 7.03 -2.40 -9.91
C SER A 6 6.97 -1.13 -9.05
N LEU A 7 6.98 -1.29 -7.72
CA LEU A 7 7.00 -0.18 -6.78
C LEU A 7 8.27 0.68 -6.95
N ARG A 8 9.44 0.03 -7.00
CA ARG A 8 10.72 0.72 -7.16
C ARG A 8 10.85 1.38 -8.53
N ALA A 9 10.33 0.75 -9.58
CA ALA A 9 10.26 1.37 -10.90
C ALA A 9 9.39 2.64 -10.86
N ALA A 10 8.24 2.62 -10.16
CA ALA A 10 7.41 3.81 -10.01
C ALA A 10 8.18 4.96 -9.32
N TRP A 11 8.93 4.68 -8.26
CA TRP A 11 9.76 5.69 -7.58
C TRP A 11 10.83 6.27 -8.51
N LEU A 12 11.53 5.42 -9.26
CA LEU A 12 12.53 5.87 -10.22
C LEU A 12 11.91 6.77 -11.30
N PHE A 13 10.73 6.41 -11.82
CA PHE A 13 10.05 7.23 -12.81
C PHE A 13 9.55 8.56 -12.25
N ASP A 14 9.17 8.60 -10.97
CA ASP A 14 8.82 9.87 -10.30
C ASP A 14 10.04 10.80 -10.19
N GLU A 15 11.21 10.26 -9.81
CA GLU A 15 12.47 11.02 -9.79
C GLU A 15 12.87 11.51 -11.19
N LEU A 16 12.78 10.63 -12.20
CA LEU A 16 13.08 10.99 -13.59
C LEU A 16 12.12 12.04 -14.13
N HIS A 17 10.83 11.98 -13.79
CA HIS A 17 9.87 13.02 -14.16
C HIS A 17 10.23 14.38 -13.57
N GLY A 18 10.71 14.41 -12.32
CA GLY A 18 11.16 15.65 -11.68
C GLY A 18 12.40 16.27 -12.35
N LYS A 19 13.26 15.46 -12.97
CA LYS A 19 14.48 15.92 -13.66
C LYS A 19 14.29 16.18 -15.16
N TYR A 20 13.45 15.38 -15.81
CA TYR A 20 13.22 15.33 -17.25
C TYR A 20 11.71 15.39 -17.53
N SER A 21 11.08 16.47 -17.09
CA SER A 21 9.63 16.68 -17.28
C SER A 21 9.28 16.72 -18.77
N GLY A 22 8.17 16.08 -19.15
CA GLY A 22 7.69 16.05 -20.55
C GLY A 22 8.06 14.78 -21.32
N GLU A 23 8.86 13.88 -20.74
CA GLU A 23 9.24 12.60 -21.38
C GLU A 23 8.29 11.43 -21.03
N ASN A 24 7.08 11.73 -20.57
CA ASN A 24 6.05 10.75 -20.17
C ASN A 24 6.44 9.85 -18.99
N TYR A 25 7.43 10.24 -18.18
CA TYR A 25 7.81 9.50 -16.97
C TYR A 25 6.69 9.48 -15.92
N ASP A 26 5.82 10.48 -15.87
CA ASP A 26 4.59 10.51 -15.07
C ASP A 26 3.62 9.39 -15.46
N TYR A 27 3.42 9.18 -16.77
CA TYR A 27 2.61 8.08 -17.27
C TYR A 27 3.19 6.71 -16.86
N LEU A 28 4.52 6.54 -17.00
CA LEU A 28 5.19 5.31 -16.59
C LEU A 28 5.09 5.10 -15.07
N ARG A 29 5.32 6.14 -14.26
CA ARG A 29 5.15 6.11 -12.82
C ARG A 29 3.76 5.59 -12.45
N ASP A 30 2.71 6.18 -13.00
CA ASP A 30 1.33 5.81 -12.69
C ASP A 30 1.01 4.37 -13.11
N LEU A 31 1.50 3.95 -14.29
CA LEU A 31 1.38 2.56 -14.76
C LEU A 31 2.05 1.58 -13.79
N PHE A 32 3.25 1.90 -13.32
CA PHE A 32 4.01 1.03 -12.43
C PHE A 32 3.44 1.01 -11.01
N TYR A 33 2.85 2.11 -10.52
CA TYR A 33 2.09 2.09 -9.27
C TYR A 33 0.85 1.21 -9.34
N ARG A 34 0.10 1.23 -10.46
CA ARG A 34 -1.04 0.32 -10.67
C ARG A 34 -0.61 -1.14 -10.73
N LYS A 35 0.53 -1.44 -11.37
CA LYS A 35 1.12 -2.79 -11.35
C LYS A 35 1.54 -3.20 -9.93
N ALA A 36 2.18 -2.31 -9.19
CA ALA A 36 2.56 -2.56 -7.81
C ALA A 36 1.33 -2.89 -6.97
N HIS A 37 0.26 -2.07 -7.08
CA HIS A 37 -1.01 -2.30 -6.40
C HIS A 37 -1.57 -3.70 -6.67
N PHE A 38 -1.70 -4.07 -7.94
CA PHE A 38 -2.18 -5.41 -8.32
C PHE A 38 -1.31 -6.52 -7.71
N PHE A 39 0.00 -6.44 -7.85
CA PHE A 39 0.89 -7.52 -7.40
C PHE A 39 1.03 -7.61 -5.87
N TYR A 40 0.94 -6.50 -5.15
CA TYR A 40 0.97 -6.50 -3.68
C TYR A 40 -0.29 -7.12 -3.10
N LEU A 41 -1.48 -6.80 -3.65
CA LEU A 41 -2.72 -7.46 -3.24
C LEU A 41 -2.73 -8.94 -3.61
N LEU A 42 -2.31 -9.29 -4.83
CA LEU A 42 -2.21 -10.69 -5.25
C LEU A 42 -1.27 -11.49 -4.34
N ALA A 43 -0.13 -10.92 -3.96
CA ALA A 43 0.81 -11.57 -3.05
C ALA A 43 0.23 -11.69 -1.63
N LEU A 44 -0.57 -10.72 -1.17
CA LEU A 44 -1.24 -10.80 0.11
C LEU A 44 -2.25 -11.95 0.12
N ASP A 45 -3.12 -12.03 -0.90
CA ASP A 45 -4.12 -13.10 -1.01
C ASP A 45 -3.45 -14.48 -1.05
N ARG A 46 -2.43 -14.65 -1.92
CA ARG A 46 -1.67 -15.90 -2.01
C ARG A 46 -0.92 -16.26 -0.73
N SER A 47 -0.45 -15.26 0.01
CA SER A 47 0.19 -15.48 1.31
C SER A 47 -0.80 -15.96 2.35
N GLN A 48 -2.05 -15.49 2.33
CA GLN A 48 -3.11 -15.96 3.23
C GLN A 48 -3.54 -17.40 2.93
N ASP A 49 -3.55 -17.78 1.64
CA ASP A 49 -3.88 -19.14 1.19
C ASP A 49 -2.69 -20.12 1.29
N GLY A 50 -1.52 -19.66 1.75
CA GLY A 50 -0.30 -20.47 1.87
C GLY A 50 0.38 -20.79 0.52
N GLN A 51 -0.08 -20.18 -0.58
CA GLN A 51 0.47 -20.38 -1.93
C GLN A 51 1.75 -19.59 -2.19
N GLU A 52 2.01 -18.52 -1.43
CA GLU A 52 3.21 -17.70 -1.57
C GLU A 52 3.81 -17.40 -0.18
N VAL A 53 5.10 -17.70 -0.01
CA VAL A 53 5.86 -17.31 1.17
C VAL A 53 6.66 -16.06 0.82
N LEU A 54 6.47 -14.99 1.59
CA LEU A 54 7.29 -13.79 1.43
C LEU A 54 8.74 -14.13 1.82
N GLU A 55 9.65 -13.90 0.89
CA GLU A 55 11.08 -14.16 1.09
C GLU A 55 11.60 -13.31 2.25
N SER A 56 12.23 -13.95 3.22
CA SER A 56 12.83 -13.30 4.38
C SER A 56 14.01 -12.43 3.96
N GLY A 57 14.18 -11.29 4.62
CA GLY A 57 15.29 -10.35 4.37
C GLY A 57 15.07 -9.35 3.24
N LEU A 58 14.06 -9.51 2.39
CA LEU A 58 13.68 -8.46 1.43
C LEU A 58 12.95 -7.31 2.12
N ASN A 59 13.29 -6.08 1.76
CA ASN A 59 12.61 -4.88 2.23
C ASN A 59 11.41 -4.56 1.31
N TYR A 60 10.22 -4.90 1.77
CA TYR A 60 8.93 -4.67 1.09
C TYR A 60 8.25 -3.36 1.52
N GLY A 61 8.86 -2.64 2.45
CA GLY A 61 8.31 -1.45 3.08
C GLY A 61 8.45 -0.17 2.26
N PRO A 62 7.98 0.95 2.81
CA PRO A 62 7.98 2.26 2.15
C PRO A 62 9.32 2.96 2.10
N ASP A 63 10.33 2.41 2.77
CA ASP A 63 11.64 3.01 2.94
C ASP A 63 12.70 1.97 2.59
N LEU A 64 13.81 2.41 2.01
CA LEU A 64 14.96 1.58 1.70
C LEU A 64 15.87 1.38 2.91
N ASP A 65 15.92 2.36 3.83
CA ASP A 65 16.82 2.35 4.99
C ASP A 65 16.27 1.46 6.12
N ASN A 66 14.96 1.50 6.34
CA ASN A 66 14.29 0.74 7.40
C ASN A 66 13.52 -0.46 6.84
N ASN A 67 14.00 -1.68 7.14
CA ASN A 67 13.27 -2.91 6.80
C ASN A 67 12.20 -3.24 7.84
N TYR A 68 10.96 -2.83 7.57
CA TYR A 68 9.79 -3.12 8.41
C TYR A 68 9.20 -4.53 8.20
N SER A 69 9.89 -5.42 7.47
CA SER A 69 9.48 -6.80 7.26
C SER A 69 8.03 -6.92 6.78
N TYR A 70 7.23 -7.83 7.37
CA TYR A 70 5.83 -8.03 7.02
C TYR A 70 4.94 -6.81 7.31
N ASP A 71 5.25 -6.02 8.36
CA ASP A 71 4.50 -4.79 8.63
C ASP A 71 4.67 -3.78 7.49
N GLY A 72 5.89 -3.66 6.94
CA GLY A 72 6.17 -2.86 5.75
C GLY A 72 5.34 -3.29 4.54
N PHE A 73 5.26 -4.61 4.31
CA PHE A 73 4.44 -5.18 3.24
C PHE A 73 2.96 -4.83 3.40
N LEU A 74 2.38 -5.03 4.60
CA LEU A 74 0.99 -4.71 4.89
C LEU A 74 0.70 -3.22 4.70
N TYR A 75 1.59 -2.35 5.18
CA TYR A 75 1.44 -0.90 5.02
C TYR A 75 1.41 -0.50 3.54
N ILE A 76 2.35 -1.01 2.72
CA ILE A 76 2.38 -0.72 1.29
C ILE A 76 1.14 -1.26 0.58
N SER A 77 0.69 -2.48 0.89
CA SER A 77 -0.54 -3.04 0.31
C SER A 77 -1.76 -2.14 0.59
N GLY A 78 -1.93 -1.70 1.84
CA GLY A 78 -3.01 -0.78 2.20
C GLY A 78 -2.88 0.60 1.54
N LEU A 79 -1.67 1.14 1.46
CA LEU A 79 -1.41 2.44 0.84
C LEU A 79 -1.70 2.42 -0.66
N LEU A 80 -1.29 1.34 -1.35
CA LEU A 80 -1.54 1.15 -2.76
C LEU A 80 -3.04 0.96 -3.04
N GLU A 81 -3.74 0.21 -2.19
CA GLU A 81 -5.20 0.06 -2.28
C GLU A 81 -5.92 1.42 -2.12
N TYR A 82 -5.50 2.22 -1.15
CA TYR A 82 -6.04 3.57 -0.97
C TYR A 82 -5.78 4.46 -2.18
N LYS A 83 -4.53 4.55 -2.65
CA LYS A 83 -4.14 5.49 -3.70
C LYS A 83 -4.62 5.06 -5.09
N TYR A 84 -4.48 3.79 -5.43
CA TYR A 84 -4.62 3.27 -6.80
C TYR A 84 -5.76 2.27 -6.99
N GLY A 85 -6.51 1.96 -5.93
CA GLY A 85 -7.77 1.22 -6.04
C GLY A 85 -8.82 1.92 -6.92
N PRO A 86 -9.92 1.24 -7.27
CA PRO A 86 -10.97 1.78 -8.13
C PRO A 86 -11.55 3.08 -7.56
N ARG A 87 -11.74 4.10 -8.40
CA ARG A 87 -12.25 5.44 -8.03
C ARG A 87 -13.52 5.85 -8.75
N SER A 88 -13.82 5.26 -9.91
CA SER A 88 -14.93 5.66 -10.78
C SER A 88 -16.29 5.09 -10.35
N ASP A 89 -16.27 3.99 -9.60
CA ASP A 89 -17.46 3.27 -9.15
C ASP A 89 -17.51 3.36 -7.62
N PRO A 90 -18.52 4.04 -7.04
CA PRO A 90 -18.61 4.25 -5.59
C PRO A 90 -18.67 2.96 -4.77
N GLU A 91 -19.35 1.92 -5.27
CA GLU A 91 -19.43 0.64 -4.57
C GLU A 91 -18.08 -0.07 -4.56
N LYS A 92 -17.41 -0.11 -5.72
CA LYS A 92 -16.06 -0.68 -5.81
C LYS A 92 -15.06 0.11 -4.97
N ARG A 93 -15.19 1.45 -4.93
CA ARG A 93 -14.34 2.29 -4.09
C ARG A 93 -14.54 1.97 -2.62
N THR A 94 -15.80 1.85 -2.18
CA THR A 94 -16.16 1.49 -0.81
C THR A 94 -15.53 0.16 -0.41
N ARG A 95 -15.67 -0.88 -1.25
CA ARG A 95 -15.04 -2.19 -1.02
C ARG A 95 -13.51 -2.10 -0.94
N ALA A 96 -12.88 -1.31 -1.80
CA ALA A 96 -11.43 -1.11 -1.77
C ALA A 96 -10.98 -0.39 -0.48
N LEU A 97 -11.71 0.62 -0.04
CA LEU A 97 -11.43 1.33 1.21
C LEU A 97 -11.59 0.41 2.44
N GLU A 98 -12.64 -0.41 2.47
CA GLU A 98 -12.84 -1.41 3.52
C GLU A 98 -11.73 -2.47 3.55
N ASN A 99 -11.34 -2.95 2.37
CA ASN A 99 -10.22 -3.89 2.23
C ASN A 99 -8.91 -3.26 2.72
N GLY A 100 -8.57 -2.07 2.25
CA GLY A 100 -7.40 -1.31 2.69
C GLY A 100 -7.36 -1.14 4.20
N LYS A 101 -8.48 -0.78 4.82
CA LYS A 101 -8.59 -0.67 6.28
C LYS A 101 -8.30 -1.99 6.98
N ARG A 102 -8.88 -3.09 6.49
CA ARG A 102 -8.66 -4.43 7.05
C ARG A 102 -7.21 -4.89 6.92
N ILE A 103 -6.50 -4.46 5.89
CA ILE A 103 -5.07 -4.74 5.71
C ILE A 103 -4.28 -3.96 6.76
N VAL A 104 -4.49 -2.64 6.83
CA VAL A 104 -3.73 -1.75 7.70
C VAL A 104 -4.03 -2.00 9.17
N SER A 105 -5.25 -2.42 9.52
CA SER A 105 -5.63 -2.71 10.90
C SER A 105 -4.84 -3.85 11.52
N ARG A 106 -4.28 -4.76 10.70
CA ARG A 106 -3.42 -5.86 11.16
C ARG A 106 -2.11 -5.36 11.76
N LEU A 107 -1.64 -4.16 11.38
CA LEU A 107 -0.45 -3.57 11.98
C LEU A 107 -0.66 -3.19 13.46
N PHE A 108 -1.90 -2.85 13.84
CA PHE A 108 -2.26 -2.33 15.17
C PHE A 108 -2.55 -3.40 16.24
N GLY A 109 -2.41 -4.69 15.93
CA GLY A 109 -2.95 -5.83 16.69
C GLY A 109 -3.01 -5.69 18.23
N THR A 110 -3.99 -6.36 18.85
CA THR A 110 -4.25 -6.30 20.29
C THR A 110 -3.10 -6.91 21.11
N GLY A 111 -2.29 -6.08 21.78
CA GLY A 111 -1.45 -6.51 22.91
C GLY A 111 0.04 -6.12 22.87
N LYS A 112 0.83 -6.87 23.66
CA LYS A 112 2.25 -6.61 24.05
C LYS A 112 3.22 -6.40 22.88
N THR A 113 2.85 -6.82 21.67
CA THR A 113 3.62 -6.68 20.42
C THR A 113 3.72 -5.25 19.91
N SER A 114 2.86 -4.32 20.36
CA SER A 114 2.95 -2.90 19.94
C SER A 114 4.14 -2.15 20.55
N LYS A 115 4.68 -2.64 21.68
CA LYS A 115 5.78 -1.97 22.40
C LYS A 115 7.16 -2.13 21.75
N SER A 116 7.35 -3.14 20.90
CA SER A 116 8.63 -3.42 20.21
C SER A 116 8.62 -3.01 18.74
N LYS A 117 7.48 -2.58 18.21
CA LYS A 117 7.37 -2.14 16.80
C LYS A 117 7.85 -0.70 16.66
N PRO A 118 8.54 -0.34 15.55
CA PRO A 118 8.91 1.04 15.29
C PRO A 118 7.67 1.94 15.30
N SER A 119 7.69 3.01 16.10
CA SER A 119 6.54 3.93 16.24
C SER A 119 6.12 4.54 14.89
N ALA A 120 7.10 4.85 14.04
CA ALA A 120 6.87 5.54 12.77
C ALA A 120 5.93 4.80 11.80
N ILE A 121 6.07 3.48 11.64
CA ILE A 121 5.18 2.73 10.73
C ILE A 121 3.78 2.56 11.31
N LEU A 122 3.67 2.46 12.64
CA LEU A 122 2.39 2.38 13.32
C LEU A 122 1.61 3.69 13.22
N GLU A 123 2.28 4.83 13.37
CA GLU A 123 1.67 6.16 13.20
C GLU A 123 1.18 6.34 11.77
N LYS A 124 2.04 6.11 10.77
CA LYS A 124 1.64 6.19 9.35
C LYS A 124 0.47 5.28 9.02
N ALA A 125 0.44 4.07 9.58
CA ALA A 125 -0.68 3.17 9.42
C ALA A 125 -1.96 3.74 10.03
N LYS A 126 -1.92 4.32 11.23
CA LYS A 126 -3.09 4.95 11.87
C LYS A 126 -3.62 6.10 11.04
N ASP A 127 -2.73 6.97 10.56
CA ASP A 127 -3.10 8.09 9.69
C ASP A 127 -3.79 7.59 8.42
N LEU A 128 -3.23 6.55 7.78
CA LEU A 128 -3.82 5.94 6.59
C LEU A 128 -5.20 5.33 6.87
N TYR A 129 -5.37 4.67 8.01
CA TYR A 129 -6.66 4.12 8.43
C TYR A 129 -7.71 5.23 8.63
N GLU A 130 -7.32 6.35 9.24
CA GLU A 130 -8.23 7.49 9.43
C GLU A 130 -8.57 8.20 8.12
N LEU A 131 -7.63 8.31 7.17
CA LEU A 131 -7.90 8.83 5.83
C LEU A 131 -8.96 7.98 5.11
N MET A 132 -8.84 6.65 5.15
CA MET A 132 -9.83 5.75 4.57
C MET A 132 -11.20 5.86 5.28
N ASN A 133 -11.22 6.00 6.61
CA ASN A 133 -12.46 6.24 7.37
C ASN A 133 -13.15 7.53 6.95
N LYS A 134 -12.38 8.60 6.79
CA LYS A 134 -12.91 9.90 6.37
C LYS A 134 -13.54 9.79 4.98
N GLU A 135 -12.81 9.20 4.02
CA GLU A 135 -13.33 9.01 2.66
C GLU A 135 -14.59 8.13 2.65
N LEU A 136 -14.64 7.05 3.44
CA LEU A 136 -15.84 6.21 3.57
C LEU A 136 -17.06 6.98 4.07
N LYS A 137 -16.89 7.86 5.06
CA LYS A 137 -17.99 8.70 5.56
C LYS A 137 -18.48 9.67 4.49
N GLU A 138 -17.56 10.26 3.72
CA GLU A 138 -17.90 11.16 2.61
C GLU A 138 -18.70 10.45 1.52
N GLN A 139 -18.34 9.20 1.18
CA GLN A 139 -19.08 8.37 0.21
C GLN A 139 -20.51 8.03 0.70
N GLN A 140 -20.73 7.92 2.01
CA GLN A 140 -22.04 7.63 2.60
C GLN A 140 -22.95 8.87 2.71
N VAL A 141 -22.38 10.07 2.76
CA VAL A 141 -23.13 11.33 2.88
C VAL A 141 -23.47 11.91 1.49
N GLY A 142 -22.70 11.55 0.46
CA GLY A 142 -22.87 12.05 -0.91
C GLY A 142 -23.68 11.15 -1.86
N GLY A 143 -24.26 10.06 -1.37
CA GLY A 143 -25.16 9.16 -2.13
C GLY A 143 -26.61 9.28 -1.67
#